data_AF-A0A4R4BEC3-F1
#
_entry.id   AF-A0A4R4BEC3-F1
#
_cell.length_a   1.000
_cell.length_b   1.000
_cell.length_c   1.000
_cell.angle_alpha   90.00
_cell.angle_beta   90.00
_cell.angle_gamma   90.00
#
_symmetry.space_group_name_H-M   'P 1'
#
loop_
_entity.id
_entity.type
_entity.pdbx_description
1 polymer ?
#
loop_
_entity_poly.entity_id
_entity_poly.type
_entity_poly.pdbx_seq_one_letter_code
_entity_poly.pdbx_strand_id
1 'polypeptide(L)'
;MLGIDVKKTKEELIISWQFAEVTIPLRDVIEVTEDATYAGVEEPSAIRIGTAYGTTDRILIRTVKQNYVLFTTNKVSILNAIHA
;
A
#
# COMPACT_ATOMS: atom_id res chain seq x y z
N MET A 1 -5.31 -6.48 -16.47
CA MET A 1 -5.06 -5.30 -15.62
C MET A 1 -3.86 -5.64 -14.75
N LEU A 2 -2.73 -4.94 -14.91
CA LEU A 2 -1.52 -5.16 -14.10
C LEU A 2 -1.75 -4.47 -12.74
N GLY A 3 -2.25 -5.23 -11.77
CA GLY A 3 -2.52 -4.75 -10.41
C GLY A 3 -1.24 -4.56 -9.59
N ILE A 4 -1.39 -4.05 -8.38
CA ILE A 4 -0.31 -4.04 -7.38
C ILE A 4 -0.11 -5.48 -6.89
N ASP A 5 1.15 -5.91 -6.82
CA ASP A 5 1.55 -7.11 -6.10
C ASP A 5 2.24 -6.73 -4.80
N VAL A 6 1.94 -7.46 -3.73
CA VAL A 6 2.52 -7.22 -2.40
C VAL A 6 3.03 -8.52 -1.84
N LYS A 7 4.31 -8.52 -1.47
CA LYS A 7 5.00 -9.65 -0.87
C LYS A 7 5.66 -9.23 0.44
N LYS A 8 5.37 -9.96 1.51
CA LYS A 8 6.03 -9.80 2.79
C LYS A 8 7.12 -10.85 2.97
N THR A 9 8.30 -10.42 3.39
CA THR A 9 9.40 -11.28 3.83
C THR A 9 9.53 -11.21 5.36
N LYS A 10 10.59 -11.78 5.93
CA LYS A 10 10.84 -11.66 7.37
C LYS A 10 11.19 -10.24 7.82
N GLU A 11 11.72 -9.43 6.90
CA GLU A 11 12.31 -8.12 7.24
C GLU A 11 11.68 -6.98 6.46
N GLU A 12 11.04 -7.26 5.31
CA GLU A 12 10.64 -6.25 4.35
C GLU A 12 9.25 -6.52 3.79
N LEU A 13 8.55 -5.43 3.47
CA LEU A 13 7.38 -5.41 2.63
C LEU A 13 7.77 -4.91 1.25
N ILE A 14 7.60 -5.76 0.24
CA ILE A 14 7.93 -5.48 -1.16
C ILE A 14 6.64 -5.22 -1.91
N ILE A 15 6.54 -4.07 -2.57
CA ILE A 15 5.37 -3.63 -3.31
C ILE A 15 5.81 -3.41 -4.76
N SER A 16 5.23 -4.18 -5.68
CA SER A 16 5.56 -4.12 -7.10
C SER A 16 4.37 -3.62 -7.91
N TRP A 17 4.62 -2.63 -8.77
CA TRP A 17 3.60 -2.10 -9.68
C TRP A 17 4.23 -1.66 -11.01
N GLN A 18 3.73 -2.22 -12.11
CA GLN A 18 4.31 -2.04 -13.44
C GLN A 18 5.81 -2.42 -13.44
N PHE A 19 6.68 -1.46 -13.72
CA PHE A 19 8.14 -1.64 -13.74
C PHE A 19 8.83 -1.07 -12.49
N ALA A 20 8.06 -0.67 -11.47
CA ALA A 20 8.57 -0.10 -10.24
C ALA A 20 8.41 -1.09 -9.07
N GLU A 21 9.40 -1.07 -8.19
CA GLU A 21 9.38 -1.80 -6.93
C GLU A 21 9.72 -0.84 -5.79
N VAL A 22 8.95 -0.95 -4.70
CA VAL A 22 9.16 -0.20 -3.46
C VAL A 22 9.33 -1.20 -2.34
N THR A 23 10.46 -1.11 -1.64
CA THR A 23 10.78 -1.96 -0.51
C THR A 23 10.74 -1.15 0.78
N ILE A 24 9.91 -1.59 1.73
CA ILE A 24 9.70 -0.95 3.02
C ILE A 24 10.20 -1.91 4.10
N PRO A 25 11.21 -1.55 4.90
CA PRO A 25 11.60 -2.35 6.07
C PRO A 25 10.42 -2.47 7.05
N LEU A 26 10.08 -3.69 7.48
CA LEU A 26 8.95 -3.93 8.39
C LEU A 26 9.12 -3.23 9.73
N ARG A 27 10.37 -3.05 10.19
CA ARG A 27 10.68 -2.26 11.40
C ARG A 27 10.29 -0.79 11.29
N ASP A 28 10.16 -0.27 10.06
CA ASP A 28 9.79 1.12 9.81
C ASP A 28 8.26 1.25 9.65
N VAL A 29 7.50 0.14 9.56
CA VAL A 29 6.03 0.14 9.45
C VAL A 29 5.41 0.37 10.83
N ILE A 30 4.60 1.43 10.93
CA ILE A 30 3.89 1.81 12.16
C ILE A 30 2.51 1.14 12.18
N GLU A 31 1.75 1.30 11.11
CA GLU A 31 0.41 0.71 10.97
C GLU A 31 0.02 0.55 9.50
N VAL A 32 -0.93 -0.36 9.27
CA VAL A 32 -1.58 -0.57 7.97
C VAL A 32 -3.08 -0.52 8.19
N THR A 33 -3.76 0.40 7.50
CA THR A 33 -5.20 0.66 7.67
C THR A 33 -5.91 0.77 6.32
N GLU A 34 -7.21 0.55 6.31
CA GLU A 34 -8.05 0.86 5.15
C GLU A 34 -8.36 2.35 5.14
N ASP A 35 -8.05 3.03 4.03
CA ASP A 35 -8.35 4.45 3.88
C ASP A 35 -9.77 4.63 3.34
N ALA A 36 -10.68 5.00 4.25
CA ALA A 36 -12.09 5.22 3.95
C ALA A 36 -12.36 6.54 3.21
N THR A 37 -11.37 7.41 3.02
CA THR A 37 -11.56 8.74 2.42
C THR A 37 -11.54 8.69 0.90
N TYR A 38 -12.48 9.37 0.22
CA TYR A 38 -12.68 9.28 -1.24
C TYR A 38 -11.43 9.45 -2.12
N ALA A 39 -10.42 10.23 -1.70
CA ALA A 39 -9.20 10.50 -2.47
C ALA A 39 -7.88 10.24 -1.71
N GLY A 40 -7.93 9.53 -0.58
CA GLY A 40 -6.77 9.44 0.31
C GLY A 40 -6.38 10.79 0.89
N VAL A 41 -7.38 11.55 1.32
CA VAL A 41 -7.26 12.95 1.80
C VAL A 41 -6.52 13.01 3.14
N GLU A 42 -6.54 11.90 3.89
CA GLU A 42 -5.93 11.81 5.21
C GLU A 42 -4.41 12.02 5.16
N GLU A 43 -3.75 11.67 4.05
CA GLU A 43 -2.30 11.78 3.91
C GLU A 43 -1.89 12.37 2.54
N PRO A 44 -1.93 13.71 2.38
CA PRO A 44 -1.63 14.38 1.11
C PRO A 44 -0.18 14.17 0.64
N SER A 45 0.73 13.93 1.58
CA SER A 45 2.16 13.70 1.34
C SER A 45 2.50 12.23 1.10
N ALA A 46 1.54 11.31 1.18
CA ALA A 46 1.79 9.89 0.95
C ALA A 46 2.14 9.62 -0.50
N ILE A 47 3.10 8.70 -0.71
CA ILE A 47 3.42 8.19 -2.03
C ILE A 47 2.26 7.30 -2.50
N ARG A 48 1.68 7.67 -3.63
CA ARG A 48 0.54 6.97 -4.23
C ARG A 48 1.05 5.93 -5.22
N ILE A 49 0.67 4.67 -4.99
CA ILE A 49 1.08 3.53 -5.83
C ILE A 49 -0.19 2.87 -6.37
N GLY A 50 -0.24 2.60 -7.67
CA GLY A 50 -1.42 2.05 -8.33
C GLY A 50 -2.24 3.09 -9.09
N THR A 51 -3.25 2.60 -9.80
CA THR A 51 -4.18 3.45 -10.54
C THR A 51 -5.27 3.95 -9.60
N ALA A 52 -5.25 5.23 -9.27
CA ALA A 52 -6.30 5.85 -8.48
C ALA A 52 -7.61 5.93 -9.28
N TYR A 53 -8.67 5.31 -8.78
CA TYR A 53 -10.02 5.41 -9.35
C TYR A 53 -11.05 5.55 -8.23
N GLY A 54 -12.21 6.16 -8.51
CA GLY A 54 -13.22 6.42 -7.47
C GLY A 54 -13.76 5.15 -6.78
N THR A 55 -13.60 3.99 -7.42
CA THR A 55 -14.10 2.69 -6.93
C THR A 55 -12.98 1.75 -6.47
N THR A 56 -11.71 2.14 -6.55
CA THR A 56 -10.61 1.29 -6.05
C THR A 56 -10.50 1.42 -4.54
N ASP A 57 -10.32 0.30 -3.86
CA ASP A 57 -9.95 0.28 -2.45
C ASP A 57 -8.59 0.95 -2.25
N ARG A 58 -8.37 1.45 -1.03
CA ARG A 58 -7.14 2.13 -0.62
C ARG A 58 -6.61 1.52 0.66
N ILE A 59 -5.34 1.22 0.67
CA ILE A 59 -4.62 0.75 1.86
C ILE A 59 -3.56 1.79 2.19
N LEU A 60 -3.66 2.36 3.39
CA LEU A 60 -2.68 3.30 3.93
C LEU A 60 -1.63 2.51 4.73
N ILE A 61 -0.37 2.71 4.39
CA ILE A 61 0.78 2.16 5.11
C ILE A 61 1.51 3.35 5.72
N ARG A 62 1.42 3.49 7.04
CA ARG A 62 2.17 4.51 7.78
C ARG A 62 3.54 3.98 8.13
N THR A 63 4.58 4.77 7.86
CA THR A 63 5.95 4.42 8.23
C THR A 63 6.62 5.58 8.95
N VAL A 64 7.77 5.30 9.57
CA VAL A 64 8.56 6.33 10.27
C VAL A 64 9.02 7.46 9.33
N LYS A 65 9.23 7.17 8.05
CA LYS A 65 9.85 8.11 7.10
C LYS A 65 8.89 8.68 6.07
N GLN A 66 8.06 7.82 5.48
CA GLN A 66 7.21 8.16 4.34
C GLN A 66 5.98 7.27 4.32
N ASN A 67 4.80 7.88 4.29
CA ASN A 67 3.54 7.13 4.19
C ASN A 67 3.28 6.73 2.73
N TYR A 68 2.54 5.63 2.54
CA TYR A 68 2.17 5.11 1.23
C TYR A 68 0.68 4.83 1.16
N VAL A 69 0.06 5.14 0.02
CA VAL A 69 -1.32 4.76 -0.29
C VAL A 69 -1.33 3.85 -1.50
N LEU A 70 -1.82 2.62 -1.30
CA LEU A 70 -1.97 1.63 -2.36
C LEU A 70 -3.38 1.66 -2.92
N PHE A 71 -3.51 1.86 -4.24
CA PHE A 71 -4.78 1.79 -4.95
C PHE A 71 -4.95 0.41 -5.57
N THR A 72 -5.94 -0.36 -5.10
CA THR A 72 -6.13 -1.75 -5.49
C THR A 72 -7.60 -2.08 -5.71
N THR A 73 -7.87 -3.08 -6.55
CA THR A 73 -9.19 -3.72 -6.68
C THR A 73 -9.25 -5.04 -5.92
N ASN A 74 -8.17 -5.41 -5.22
CA ASN A 74 -8.05 -6.67 -4.48
C ASN A 74 -7.41 -6.42 -3.10
N LYS A 75 -8.08 -5.61 -2.26
CA LYS A 75 -7.57 -5.30 -0.93
C LYS A 75 -7.39 -6.53 -0.05
N VAL A 76 -8.29 -7.51 -0.17
CA VAL A 76 -8.30 -8.68 0.70
C VAL A 76 -7.03 -9.49 0.52
N SER A 77 -6.62 -9.76 -0.73
CA SER A 77 -5.35 -10.46 -0.99
C SER A 77 -4.14 -9.67 -0.49
N ILE A 78 -4.12 -8.34 -0.66
CA ILE A 78 -3.00 -7.51 -0.20
C ILE A 78 -2.91 -7.49 1.33
N LEU A 79 -4.01 -7.28 2.04
CA LEU A 79 -4.04 -7.29 3.50
C LEU A 79 -3.64 -8.65 4.05
N ASN A 80 -4.10 -9.74 3.42
CA ASN A 80 -3.67 -11.10 3.79
C ASN A 80 -2.16 -11.30 3.59
N ALA A 81 -1.58 -10.79 2.50
CA ALA A 81 -0.14 -10.86 2.26
C ALA A 81 0.67 -10.06 3.29
N ILE A 82 0.14 -8.93 3.76
CA ILE A 82 0.77 -8.10 4.80
C ILE A 82 0.67 -8.75 6.20
N HIS A 83 -0.42 -9.46 6.49
CA HIS A 83 -0.66 -10.08 7.80
C HIS A 83 -0.17 -11.52 7.92
N ALA A 84 0.23 -12.16 6.81
CA ALA A 84 0.92 -13.45 6.80
C ALA A 84 2.27 -13.38 7.53
#